data_AF-A0A5C3E4F7-F1
#
_entry.id   AF-A0A5C3E4F7-F1
#
_cell.length_a   1.000
_cell.length_b   1.000
_cell.length_c   1.000
_cell.angle_alpha   90.00
_cell.angle_beta   90.00
_cell.angle_gamma   90.00
#
_symmetry.space_group_name_H-M   'P 1'
#
loop_
_entity.id
_entity.type
_entity.pdbx_description
1 polymer ?
#
loop_
_entity_poly.entity_id
_entity_poly.type
_entity_poly.pdbx_seq_one_letter_code
_entity_poly.pdbx_strand_id
1 'polypeptide(L)'
;MHIKLFFPLAFLLVSIGLVFAEMPSIVAKLPETQALWHYLENRGYLPGRFVRDGLQGLPTDPWHAFLKQRGNEIIGYHWDSVVEGQAGWFAKEQIKALKSFVNSPKTEWDPYLTSRIPARIGRRIITEYAGHLDKNPHLVAVNEYHRLPNTAEALLWN
;
A
#
# COMPACT_ATOMS: atom_id res chain seq x y z
N MET A 1 8.97 15.15 63.23
CA MET A 1 8.42 13.96 62.53
C MET A 1 8.78 14.10 61.06
N HIS A 2 9.76 13.33 60.58
CA HIS A 2 10.33 13.48 59.24
C HIS A 2 9.45 12.76 58.20
N ILE A 3 8.81 13.51 57.31
CA ILE A 3 8.17 12.95 56.11
C ILE A 3 9.26 12.78 55.06
N LYS A 4 9.69 11.54 54.85
CA LYS A 4 10.65 11.18 53.80
C LYS A 4 9.95 11.24 52.44
N LEU A 5 10.48 12.09 51.56
CA LEU A 5 10.22 12.02 50.12
C LEU A 5 10.55 10.61 49.60
N PHE A 6 9.59 9.97 48.94
CA PHE A 6 9.81 8.84 48.04
C PHE A 6 9.04 9.10 46.74
N PHE A 7 9.66 9.83 45.83
CA PHE A 7 9.47 9.61 44.39
C PHE A 7 10.60 8.65 43.99
N PRO A 8 10.31 7.57 43.25
CA PRO A 8 10.15 7.75 41.81
C PRO A 8 9.17 6.74 41.19
N LEU A 9 8.06 7.20 40.62
CA LEU A 9 7.34 6.44 39.60
C LEU A 9 7.40 7.19 38.27
N ALA A 10 8.64 7.45 37.86
CA ALA A 10 8.99 7.73 36.48
C ALA A 10 8.92 6.41 35.70
N PHE A 11 7.74 5.97 35.26
CA PHE A 11 7.60 4.92 34.25
C PHE A 11 6.17 4.92 33.67
N LEU A 12 5.82 5.97 32.93
CA LEU A 12 4.67 5.95 32.02
C LEU A 12 5.04 6.66 30.70
N LEU A 13 6.25 6.42 30.22
CA LEU A 13 6.48 6.44 28.78
C LEU A 13 5.90 5.14 28.24
N VAL A 14 4.59 5.15 27.97
CA VAL A 14 4.00 4.20 27.02
C VAL A 14 4.69 4.51 25.70
N SER A 15 5.75 3.76 25.41
CA SER A 15 6.29 3.63 24.07
C SER A 15 5.15 3.08 23.23
N ILE A 16 4.39 3.99 22.61
CA ILE A 16 3.62 3.70 21.41
C ILE A 16 4.69 3.40 20.35
N GLY A 17 5.24 2.19 20.41
CA GLY A 17 5.90 1.60 19.26
C GLY A 17 4.82 1.48 18.21
N LEU A 18 4.72 2.47 17.33
CA LEU A 18 4.13 2.25 16.02
C LEU A 18 4.92 1.07 15.44
N VAL A 19 4.32 -0.12 15.51
CA VAL A 19 4.83 -1.30 14.83
C VAL A 19 4.60 -1.04 13.34
N PHE A 20 5.49 -0.24 12.75
CA PHE A 20 5.58 -0.10 11.31
C PHE A 20 5.88 -1.49 10.75
N ALA A 21 5.04 -1.96 9.83
CA ALA A 21 5.32 -3.22 9.17
C ALA A 21 6.61 -3.07 8.36
N GLU A 22 7.60 -3.91 8.65
CA GLU A 22 8.85 -3.92 7.90
C GLU A 22 8.56 -4.23 6.42
N MET A 23 9.11 -3.40 5.52
CA MET A 23 8.91 -3.55 4.08
C MET A 23 9.60 -4.83 3.60
N PRO A 24 8.89 -5.76 2.92
CA PRO A 24 9.50 -6.96 2.38
C PRO A 24 10.58 -6.63 1.34
N SER A 25 11.68 -7.40 1.33
CA SER A 25 12.80 -7.16 0.40
C SER A 25 12.35 -7.12 -1.07
N ILE A 26 11.40 -7.98 -1.47
CA ILE A 26 10.86 -7.99 -2.84
C ILE A 26 10.14 -6.70 -3.21
N VAL A 27 9.48 -6.05 -2.24
CA VAL A 27 8.82 -4.76 -2.42
C VAL A 27 9.84 -3.64 -2.52
N ALA A 28 10.95 -3.74 -1.76
CA ALA A 28 12.03 -2.76 -1.78
C ALA A 28 12.87 -2.78 -3.07
N LYS A 29 12.89 -3.89 -3.81
CA LYS A 29 13.67 -4.03 -5.06
C LYS A 29 13.23 -3.09 -6.17
N LEU A 30 11.94 -2.77 -6.24
CA LEU A 30 11.36 -2.02 -7.35
C LEU A 30 10.84 -0.67 -6.82
N PRO A 31 11.27 0.47 -7.40
CA PRO A 31 10.87 1.81 -6.93
C PRO A 31 9.35 2.00 -6.83
N GLU A 32 8.62 1.36 -7.74
CA GLU A 32 7.16 1.42 -7.79
C GLU A 32 6.49 0.77 -6.59
N THR A 33 6.85 -0.47 -6.29
CA THR A 33 6.25 -1.22 -5.18
C THR A 33 6.67 -0.64 -3.84
N GLN A 34 7.90 -0.13 -3.76
CA GLN A 34 8.38 0.66 -2.63
C GLN A 34 7.48 1.87 -2.38
N ALA A 35 7.11 2.60 -3.42
CA ALA A 35 6.26 3.78 -3.27
C ALA A 35 4.80 3.45 -2.97
N LEU A 36 4.24 2.38 -3.55
CA LEU A 36 2.93 1.86 -3.16
C LEU A 36 2.91 1.53 -1.66
N TRP A 37 3.97 0.88 -1.17
CA TRP A 37 4.11 0.54 0.23
C TRP A 37 4.17 1.79 1.11
N HIS A 38 5.04 2.75 0.79
CA HIS A 38 5.13 3.99 1.55
C HIS A 38 3.84 4.79 1.53
N TYR A 39 3.11 4.83 0.41
CA TYR A 39 1.83 5.51 0.34
C TYR A 39 0.79 4.86 1.26
N LEU A 40 0.73 3.53 1.27
CA LEU A 40 -0.13 2.79 2.19
C LEU A 40 0.27 3.01 3.65
N GLU A 41 1.54 2.90 4.01
CA GLU A 41 1.98 3.07 5.40
C GLU A 41 1.82 4.52 5.90
N ASN A 42 2.12 5.50 5.06
CA ASN A 42 2.16 6.90 5.47
C ASN A 42 0.78 7.57 5.40
N ARG A 43 -0.07 7.16 4.44
CA ARG A 43 -1.37 7.78 4.20
C ARG A 43 -2.54 6.88 4.57
N GLY A 44 -2.34 5.57 4.65
CA GLY A 44 -3.41 4.60 4.86
C GLY A 44 -4.26 4.37 3.62
N TYR A 45 -3.79 4.70 2.42
CA TYR A 45 -4.55 4.54 1.18
C TYR A 45 -3.84 3.59 0.23
N LEU A 46 -4.60 2.81 -0.54
CA LEU A 46 -4.06 2.05 -1.67
C LEU A 46 -4.32 2.83 -2.97
N PRO A 47 -3.30 3.34 -3.66
CA PRO A 47 -3.53 4.26 -4.75
C PRO A 47 -3.98 3.53 -6.02
N GLY A 48 -5.07 3.99 -6.62
CA GLY A 48 -5.52 3.59 -7.96
C GLY A 48 -5.21 4.64 -9.01
N ARG A 49 -5.05 5.90 -8.63
CA ARG A 49 -4.55 6.93 -9.54
C ARG A 49 -3.38 7.65 -8.88
N PHE A 50 -2.18 7.43 -9.39
CA PHE A 50 -1.00 8.15 -8.92
C PHE A 50 -0.97 9.55 -9.58
N VAL A 51 -1.53 10.55 -8.90
CA VAL A 51 -1.45 11.97 -9.31
C VAL A 51 -0.44 12.65 -8.38
N ARG A 52 0.61 13.26 -8.95
CA ARG A 52 1.88 13.68 -8.29
C ARG A 52 1.67 14.57 -7.06
N ASP A 53 2.47 14.38 -6.00
CA ASP A 53 3.84 14.96 -5.86
C ASP A 53 5.04 13.99 -5.78
N GLY A 54 4.87 12.67 -5.95
CA GLY A 54 5.97 11.72 -5.64
C GLY A 54 6.53 10.88 -6.80
N LEU A 55 5.71 10.49 -7.77
CA LEU A 55 6.12 9.63 -8.87
C LEU A 55 5.40 10.00 -10.15
N GLN A 56 6.18 10.34 -11.14
CA GLN A 56 5.73 10.72 -12.46
C GLN A 56 5.31 9.47 -13.25
N GLY A 57 4.07 9.43 -13.75
CA GLY A 57 3.68 8.60 -14.89
C GLY A 57 3.67 7.08 -14.65
N LEU A 58 2.48 6.55 -14.36
CA LEU A 58 2.12 5.19 -14.80
C LEU A 58 1.00 5.30 -15.84
N PRO A 59 1.33 5.61 -17.11
CA PRO A 59 0.44 5.37 -18.24
C PRO A 59 0.37 3.85 -18.43
N THR A 60 -0.85 3.32 -18.51
CA THR A 60 -1.12 1.90 -18.85
C THR A 60 -0.59 0.87 -17.84
N ASP A 61 -1.22 0.91 -16.66
CA ASP A 61 -0.77 0.40 -15.38
C ASP A 61 -0.75 -1.15 -15.25
N PRO A 62 0.42 -1.82 -15.26
CA PRO A 62 0.53 -3.23 -14.88
C PRO A 62 -0.04 -3.48 -13.47
N TRP A 63 -0.04 -2.45 -12.62
CA TRP A 63 -0.73 -2.43 -11.34
C TRP A 63 -2.24 -2.63 -11.49
N HIS A 64 -2.92 -1.85 -12.34
CA HIS A 64 -4.38 -2.01 -12.56
C HIS A 64 -4.72 -3.36 -13.16
N ALA A 65 -3.92 -3.82 -14.12
CA ALA A 65 -4.10 -5.15 -14.71
C ALA A 65 -3.96 -6.23 -13.62
N PHE A 66 -2.92 -6.12 -12.80
CA PHE A 66 -2.71 -7.02 -11.66
C PHE A 66 -3.87 -6.99 -10.66
N LEU A 67 -4.35 -5.81 -10.28
CA LEU A 67 -5.49 -5.65 -9.37
C LEU A 67 -6.75 -6.32 -9.91
N LYS A 68 -7.08 -6.09 -11.18
CA LYS A 68 -8.23 -6.73 -11.82
C LYS A 68 -8.09 -8.25 -11.89
N GLN A 69 -6.88 -8.73 -12.17
CA GLN A 69 -6.61 -10.16 -12.33
C GLN A 69 -6.58 -10.93 -11.00
N ARG A 70 -5.94 -10.37 -9.97
CA ARG A 70 -5.61 -11.08 -8.72
C ARG A 70 -6.20 -10.46 -7.47
N GLY A 71 -6.68 -9.21 -7.51
CA GLY A 71 -7.08 -8.47 -6.32
C GLY A 71 -8.18 -9.16 -5.50
N ASN A 72 -9.26 -9.61 -6.15
CA ASN A 72 -10.34 -10.30 -5.44
C ASN A 72 -9.90 -11.64 -4.83
N GLU A 73 -9.03 -12.38 -5.51
CA GLU A 73 -8.48 -13.65 -5.01
C GLU A 73 -7.68 -13.41 -3.71
N ILE A 74 -6.79 -12.41 -3.73
CA ILE A 74 -5.98 -12.05 -2.56
C ILE A 74 -6.88 -11.57 -1.41
N ILE A 75 -7.88 -10.72 -1.70
CA ILE A 75 -8.83 -10.24 -0.69
C ILE A 75 -9.59 -11.41 -0.10
N GLY A 76 -10.18 -12.28 -0.92
CA GLY A 76 -10.96 -13.44 -0.49
C GLY A 76 -10.14 -14.35 0.42
N TYR A 77 -8.96 -14.78 -0.03
CA TYR A 77 -8.08 -15.65 0.76
C TYR A 77 -7.78 -15.11 2.17
N HIS A 78 -7.50 -13.80 2.28
CA HIS A 78 -7.14 -13.19 3.55
C HIS A 78 -8.32 -12.70 4.39
N TRP A 79 -9.47 -12.44 3.77
CA TRP A 79 -10.67 -12.00 4.46
C TRP A 79 -11.52 -13.17 4.94
N ASP A 80 -11.64 -14.22 4.14
CA ASP A 80 -12.48 -15.38 4.45
C ASP A 80 -11.90 -16.23 5.58
N SER A 81 -10.60 -16.04 5.88
CA SER A 81 -9.94 -16.62 7.06
C SER A 81 -10.15 -15.83 8.36
N VAL A 82 -10.84 -14.69 8.31
CA VAL A 82 -11.18 -13.90 9.49
C VAL A 82 -12.41 -14.50 10.17
N VAL A 83 -12.27 -14.85 11.45
CA VAL A 83 -13.39 -15.38 12.25
C VAL A 83 -14.49 -14.33 12.37
N GLU A 84 -15.73 -14.76 12.18
CA GLU A 84 -16.90 -13.90 12.31
C GLU A 84 -16.92 -13.21 13.69
N GLY A 85 -17.10 -11.88 13.69
CA GLY A 85 -17.05 -11.06 14.91
C GLY A 85 -15.68 -10.47 15.25
N GLN A 86 -14.57 -10.95 14.65
CA GLN A 86 -13.24 -10.33 14.86
C GLN A 86 -13.03 -9.05 14.04
N ALA A 87 -13.76 -8.89 12.94
CA ALA A 87 -13.74 -7.67 12.17
C ALA A 87 -14.91 -6.75 12.55
N GLY A 88 -14.56 -5.59 13.10
CA GLY A 88 -15.51 -4.51 13.35
C GLY A 88 -16.12 -3.97 12.05
N TRP A 89 -17.26 -3.29 12.17
CA TRP A 89 -18.00 -2.71 11.04
C TRP A 89 -17.12 -1.87 10.11
N PHE A 90 -16.23 -1.04 10.67
CA PHE A 90 -15.33 -0.19 9.87
C PHE A 90 -14.38 -1.00 8.98
N ALA A 91 -13.86 -2.12 9.47
CA ALA A 91 -13.02 -3.01 8.66
C ALA A 91 -13.81 -3.63 7.50
N LYS A 92 -15.09 -3.99 7.72
CA LYS A 92 -15.96 -4.54 6.68
C LYS A 92 -16.20 -3.53 5.55
N GLU A 93 -16.45 -2.26 5.89
CA GLU A 93 -16.60 -1.20 4.88
C GLU A 93 -15.31 -0.95 4.09
N GLN A 94 -14.14 -0.97 4.75
CA GLN A 94 -12.86 -0.86 4.05
C GLN A 94 -12.62 -2.02 3.08
N ILE A 95 -13.01 -3.26 3.44
CA ILE A 95 -12.94 -4.41 2.52
C ILE A 95 -13.91 -4.26 1.36
N LYS A 96 -15.12 -3.76 1.59
CA LYS A 96 -16.09 -3.49 0.52
C LYS A 96 -15.53 -2.44 -0.46
N ALA A 97 -14.97 -1.36 0.04
CA ALA A 97 -14.31 -0.34 -0.78
C ALA A 97 -13.12 -0.93 -1.55
N LEU A 98 -12.29 -1.74 -0.90
CA LEU A 98 -11.17 -2.43 -1.55
C LEU A 98 -11.64 -3.40 -2.65
N LYS A 99 -12.73 -4.13 -2.45
CA LYS A 99 -13.33 -4.98 -3.49
C LYS A 99 -13.83 -4.17 -4.68
N SER A 100 -14.50 -3.04 -4.43
CA SER A 100 -14.90 -2.11 -5.50
C SER A 100 -13.69 -1.63 -6.30
N PHE A 101 -12.67 -1.18 -5.58
CA PHE A 101 -11.43 -0.68 -6.12
C PHE A 101 -10.71 -1.68 -7.01
N VAL A 102 -10.50 -2.93 -6.57
CA VAL A 102 -9.77 -3.91 -7.40
C VAL A 102 -10.52 -4.32 -8.67
N ASN A 103 -11.85 -4.22 -8.69
CA ASN A 103 -12.66 -4.45 -9.88
C ASN A 103 -12.51 -3.31 -10.91
N SER A 104 -12.42 -2.08 -10.40
CA SER A 104 -12.47 -0.87 -11.21
C SER A 104 -11.43 0.17 -10.80
N PRO A 105 -10.12 -0.17 -10.79
CA PRO A 105 -9.08 0.66 -10.15
C PRO A 105 -8.86 2.03 -10.83
N LYS A 106 -9.31 2.18 -12.08
CA LYS A 106 -9.23 3.45 -12.82
C LYS A 106 -10.30 4.47 -12.44
N THR A 107 -11.46 4.01 -11.97
CA THR A 107 -12.65 4.85 -11.79
C THR A 107 -12.99 5.03 -10.32
N GLU A 108 -12.65 4.06 -9.50
CA GLU A 108 -12.87 4.12 -8.05
C GLU A 108 -11.90 5.08 -7.36
N TRP A 109 -12.30 5.50 -6.17
CA TRP A 109 -11.44 6.24 -5.25
C TRP A 109 -10.47 5.28 -4.56
N ASP A 110 -9.30 5.82 -4.19
CA ASP A 110 -8.31 5.09 -3.41
C ASP A 110 -8.94 4.64 -2.07
N PRO A 111 -9.01 3.33 -1.77
CA PRO A 111 -9.60 2.85 -0.55
C PRO A 111 -8.72 3.21 0.65
N TYR A 112 -9.35 3.71 1.71
CA TYR A 112 -8.69 3.95 2.99
C TYR A 112 -8.63 2.65 3.80
N LEU A 113 -7.43 2.17 4.12
CA LEU A 113 -7.12 0.87 4.70
C LEU A 113 -6.37 1.01 6.04
N THR A 114 -6.99 1.64 7.04
CA THR A 114 -6.37 1.84 8.36
C THR A 114 -6.72 0.78 9.40
N SER A 115 -7.78 0.02 9.18
CA SER A 115 -8.08 -1.10 10.06
C SER A 115 -7.03 -2.20 9.87
N ARG A 116 -6.60 -2.85 10.95
CA ARG A 116 -5.50 -3.83 10.95
C ARG A 116 -5.62 -4.88 9.84
N ILE A 117 -6.82 -5.41 9.62
CA ILE A 117 -7.08 -6.46 8.62
C ILE A 117 -6.99 -5.90 7.18
N PRO A 118 -7.78 -4.87 6.79
CA PRO A 118 -7.63 -4.20 5.50
C PRO A 118 -6.20 -3.73 5.18
N ALA A 119 -5.50 -3.11 6.15
CA ALA A 119 -4.11 -2.67 5.99
C ALA A 119 -3.19 -3.85 5.64
N ARG A 120 -3.34 -4.98 6.35
CA ARG A 120 -2.59 -6.20 6.07
C ARG A 120 -2.88 -6.76 4.68
N ILE A 121 -4.13 -6.71 4.22
CA ILE A 121 -4.50 -7.14 2.87
C ILE A 121 -3.89 -6.20 1.82
N GLY A 122 -3.94 -4.88 2.03
CA GLY A 122 -3.27 -3.90 1.16
C GLY A 122 -1.77 -4.20 0.99
N ARG A 123 -1.06 -4.42 2.10
CA ARG A 123 0.37 -4.83 2.09
C ARG A 123 0.60 -6.10 1.30
N ARG A 124 -0.31 -7.08 1.45
CA ARG A 124 -0.21 -8.35 0.71
C ARG A 124 -0.37 -8.14 -0.79
N ILE A 125 -1.35 -7.35 -1.23
CA ILE A 125 -1.55 -7.04 -2.65
C ILE A 125 -0.28 -6.42 -3.24
N ILE A 126 0.33 -5.44 -2.54
CA ILE A 126 1.59 -4.80 -2.98
C ILE A 126 2.74 -5.82 -3.05
N THR A 127 2.83 -6.72 -2.06
CA THR A 127 3.87 -7.75 -2.02
C THR A 127 3.73 -8.74 -3.17
N GLU A 128 2.52 -9.20 -3.46
CA GLU A 128 2.27 -10.10 -4.58
C GLU A 128 2.47 -9.42 -5.93
N TYR A 129 2.15 -8.12 -6.02
CA TYR A 129 2.45 -7.33 -7.20
C TYR A 129 3.96 -7.21 -7.44
N ALA A 130 4.75 -6.96 -6.39
CA ALA A 130 6.20 -6.98 -6.50
C ALA A 130 6.73 -8.34 -6.99
N GLY A 131 6.17 -9.44 -6.47
CA GLY A 131 6.47 -10.79 -6.97
C GLY A 131 6.03 -11.04 -8.41
N HIS A 132 4.95 -10.41 -8.86
CA HIS A 132 4.51 -10.44 -10.25
C HIS A 132 5.50 -9.72 -11.16
N LEU A 133 5.95 -8.52 -10.78
CA LEU A 133 6.94 -7.76 -11.55
C LEU A 133 8.31 -8.43 -11.59
N ASP A 134 8.80 -8.98 -10.47
CA ASP A 134 10.07 -9.72 -10.38
C ASP A 134 10.10 -10.92 -11.35
N LYS A 135 8.94 -11.56 -11.58
CA LYS A 135 8.77 -12.66 -12.55
C LYS A 135 8.53 -12.19 -13.99
N ASN A 136 8.20 -10.91 -14.20
CA ASN A 136 7.81 -10.35 -15.49
C ASN A 136 8.59 -9.05 -15.76
N PRO A 137 9.91 -9.13 -15.96
CA PRO A 137 10.78 -7.95 -16.06
C PRO A 137 10.42 -7.02 -17.23
N HIS A 138 9.76 -7.53 -18.28
CA HIS A 138 9.24 -6.70 -19.37
C HIS A 138 8.22 -5.65 -18.90
N LEU A 139 7.44 -5.94 -17.86
CA LEU A 139 6.49 -4.97 -17.28
C LEU A 139 7.21 -3.84 -16.54
N VAL A 140 8.36 -4.14 -15.92
CA VAL A 140 9.21 -3.14 -15.29
C VAL A 140 9.78 -2.18 -16.35
N ALA A 141 10.28 -2.73 -17.47
CA ALA A 141 10.81 -1.93 -18.57
C ALA A 141 9.75 -1.01 -19.20
N VAL A 142 8.51 -1.48 -19.35
CA VAL A 142 7.38 -0.66 -19.82
C VAL A 142 7.12 0.50 -18.85
N ASN A 143 7.11 0.23 -17.54
CA ASN A 143 6.91 1.27 -16.53
C ASN A 143 8.06 2.29 -16.50
N GLU A 144 9.31 1.86 -16.70
CA GLU A 144 10.46 2.76 -16.81
C GLU A 144 10.40 3.64 -18.06
N TYR A 145 10.07 3.08 -19.22
CA TYR A 145 9.92 3.84 -20.47
C TYR A 145 8.90 4.97 -20.33
N HIS A 146 7.79 4.69 -19.67
CA HIS A 146 6.74 5.67 -19.43
C HIS A 146 7.09 6.74 -18.38
N ARG A 147 8.12 6.51 -17.56
CA ARG A 147 8.63 7.49 -16.58
C ARG A 147 9.65 8.45 -17.18
N LEU A 148 10.16 8.17 -18.37
CA LEU A 148 11.05 9.09 -19.06
C LEU A 148 10.30 10.41 -19.32
N PRO A 149 10.94 11.58 -19.12
CA PRO A 149 10.37 12.84 -19.58
C PRO A 149 10.05 12.69 -21.07
N ASN A 150 8.92 13.27 -21.52
CA ASN A 150 8.51 13.24 -22.92
C ASN A 150 9.74 13.57 -23.77
N THR A 151 10.25 12.59 -24.53
CA THR A 151 11.47 12.76 -25.31
C THR A 151 11.33 13.91 -26.31
N ALA A 152 10.10 14.25 -26.72
CA ALA A 152 9.79 15.45 -27.47
C ALA A 152 10.08 16.75 -26.69
N GLU A 153 9.76 16.83 -25.40
CA GLU A 153 10.13 17.99 -24.56
C GLU A 153 11.63 18.01 -24.30
N ALA A 154 12.27 16.87 -24.01
CA ALA A 154 13.73 16.83 -23.77
C ALA A 154 14.57 17.21 -25.02
N LEU A 155 14.04 17.03 -26.23
CA LEU A 155 14.69 17.41 -27.49
C LEU A 155 14.41 18.86 -27.93
N LEU A 156 13.39 19.53 -27.36
CA LEU A 156 13.05 20.92 -27.70
C LEU A 156 13.85 21.96 -26.90
N TRP A 157 14.59 21.53 -25.88
CA TRP A 157 15.39 22.38 -24.99
C TRP A 157 16.91 22.13 -25.07
N ASN A 158 17.35 21.36 -26.08
CA ASN A 158 18.76 21.24 -26.49
C ASN A 158 18.94 21.86 -27.88
#